data_AF-A0A1B8V7E8-F1
#
_entry.id   AF-A0A1B8V7E8-F1
#
_cell.length_a   1.000
_cell.length_b   1.000
_cell.length_c   1.000
_cell.angle_alpha   90.00
_cell.angle_beta   90.00
_cell.angle_gamma   90.00
#
_symmetry.space_group_name_H-M   'P 1'
#
loop_
_entity.id
_entity.type
_entity.pdbx_description
1 polymer ?
#
loop_
_entity_poly.entity_id
_entity_poly.type
_entity_poly.pdbx_seq_one_letter_code
_entity_poly.pdbx_strand_id
1 'polypeptide(L)'
;MTEAEQTAVAADESAAARPHPWADLAPEHYRLLRLAPLPTDRTTGARPLRFVQLGRVERHNGEQSLLRLTVQVPGQVLRKEVNLLEVWADHRSKEVRFGADSGFTTEPLNRGLGRFLLAQGVAWAKKKWSHYRVEGGALAMKDAPNEEARQRRDHFLRAQGFDVIYEDSRLLKARYSVGRVSELYDDWHKDKVQIVPLLEAGSMLEQADQNLATQSNEIRRLEQRIETFRRDDTSLRFTIACLTVFAVFQAGLLIWIATH
;
A
#
# COMPACT_ATOMS: atom_id res chain seq x y z
N MET A 1 -60.02 -37.96 -4.17
CA MET A 1 -59.97 -36.90 -3.14
C MET A 1 -58.65 -37.03 -2.41
N THR A 2 -57.59 -36.44 -2.97
CA THR A 2 -56.31 -36.06 -2.31
C THR A 2 -55.41 -35.51 -3.40
N GLU A 3 -55.87 -34.42 -4.02
CA GLU A 3 -55.01 -33.40 -4.61
C GLU A 3 -54.80 -32.33 -3.52
N ALA A 4 -53.68 -31.62 -3.60
CA ALA A 4 -53.57 -30.20 -3.25
C ALA A 4 -53.00 -29.75 -1.89
N GLU A 5 -52.26 -30.55 -1.11
CA GLU A 5 -51.59 -30.01 0.10
C GLU A 5 -50.06 -30.18 0.20
N GLN A 6 -49.40 -30.83 -0.76
CA GLN A 6 -47.94 -31.04 -0.66
C GLN A 6 -47.07 -30.23 -1.65
N THR A 7 -47.65 -29.35 -2.46
CA THR A 7 -46.90 -28.67 -3.54
C THR A 7 -46.57 -27.19 -3.25
N ALA A 8 -46.79 -26.67 -2.04
CA ALA A 8 -46.76 -25.21 -1.81
C ALA A 8 -45.63 -24.64 -0.94
N VAL A 9 -44.60 -25.40 -0.53
CA VAL A 9 -43.57 -24.87 0.41
C VAL A 9 -42.11 -25.11 0.00
N ALA A 10 -41.82 -25.39 -1.28
CA ALA A 10 -40.44 -25.65 -1.73
C ALA A 10 -40.03 -24.81 -2.94
N ALA A 11 -40.39 -23.52 -2.96
CA ALA A 11 -39.96 -22.59 -3.98
C ALA A 11 -39.62 -21.22 -3.38
N ASP A 12 -38.67 -21.17 -2.44
CA ASP A 12 -37.98 -19.92 -2.10
C ASP A 12 -36.63 -20.15 -1.38
N GLU A 13 -35.85 -21.13 -1.83
CA GLU A 13 -34.44 -21.23 -1.44
C GLU A 13 -33.54 -21.07 -2.66
N SER A 14 -32.74 -19.99 -2.60
CA SER A 14 -31.55 -19.75 -3.41
C SER A 14 -31.75 -19.29 -4.86
N ALA A 15 -32.44 -18.16 -5.03
CA ALA A 15 -32.07 -17.25 -6.12
C ALA A 15 -30.66 -16.71 -5.81
N ALA A 16 -29.62 -17.46 -6.18
CA ALA A 16 -28.26 -16.93 -6.24
C ALA A 16 -28.30 -15.68 -7.12
N ALA A 17 -28.21 -14.50 -6.48
CA ALA A 17 -28.35 -13.21 -7.14
C ALA A 17 -27.38 -13.17 -8.32
N ARG A 18 -27.91 -13.02 -9.55
CA ARG A 18 -27.05 -12.87 -10.73
C ARG A 18 -26.10 -11.69 -10.46
N PRO A 19 -24.80 -11.85 -10.74
CA PRO A 19 -23.83 -10.80 -10.49
C PRO A 19 -24.27 -9.54 -11.24
N HIS A 20 -24.19 -8.39 -10.56
CA HIS A 20 -24.58 -7.12 -11.14
C HIS A 20 -23.82 -6.89 -12.46
N PRO A 21 -24.42 -6.28 -13.51
CA PRO A 21 -23.75 -6.06 -14.80
C PRO A 21 -22.41 -5.30 -14.73
N TRP A 22 -22.16 -4.62 -13.61
CA TRP A 22 -20.94 -3.85 -13.36
C TRP A 22 -19.97 -4.53 -12.39
N ALA A 23 -20.20 -5.78 -12.01
CA ALA A 23 -19.40 -6.52 -11.04
C ALA A 23 -17.94 -6.76 -11.48
N ASP A 24 -17.62 -6.72 -12.78
CA ASP A 24 -16.28 -7.04 -13.31
C ASP A 24 -15.68 -5.95 -14.21
N LEU A 25 -16.07 -4.69 -14.00
CA LEU A 25 -15.48 -3.57 -14.73
C LEU A 25 -13.98 -3.41 -14.50
N ALA A 26 -13.24 -3.33 -15.61
CA ALA A 26 -11.82 -3.00 -15.61
C ALA A 26 -11.61 -1.48 -15.40
N PRO A 27 -10.46 -1.07 -14.85
CA PRO A 27 -10.10 0.34 -14.77
C PRO A 27 -9.94 1.00 -16.14
N GLU A 28 -10.35 2.26 -16.26
CA GLU A 28 -10.26 3.01 -17.52
C GLU A 28 -9.29 4.18 -17.42
N HIS A 29 -9.25 4.82 -16.25
CA HIS A 29 -8.38 5.95 -15.98
C HIS A 29 -7.30 5.55 -15.00
N TYR A 30 -6.05 5.88 -15.33
CA TYR A 30 -4.88 5.51 -14.55
C TYR A 30 -4.17 6.74 -14.02
N ARG A 31 -3.72 6.69 -12.77
CA ARG A 31 -2.88 7.71 -12.15
C ARG A 31 -1.74 7.07 -11.38
N LEU A 32 -0.61 7.75 -11.33
CA LEU A 32 0.52 7.34 -10.51
C LEU A 32 0.32 7.86 -9.09
N LEU A 33 0.48 6.98 -8.10
CA LEU A 33 0.53 7.36 -6.69
C LEU A 33 1.95 7.16 -6.16
N ARG A 34 2.44 8.16 -5.42
CA ARG A 34 3.68 8.09 -4.65
C ARG A 34 3.34 7.83 -3.19
N LEU A 35 3.89 6.75 -2.65
CA LEU A 35 3.84 6.39 -1.24
C LEU A 35 5.15 6.80 -0.59
N ALA A 36 5.13 7.86 0.23
CA ALA A 36 6.34 8.40 0.84
C ALA A 36 7.04 7.39 1.75
N PRO A 37 8.37 7.38 1.86
CA PRO A 37 9.05 6.50 2.80
C PRO A 37 8.59 6.81 4.24
N LEU A 38 8.34 5.77 5.03
CA LEU A 38 7.96 5.89 6.45
C LEU A 38 8.94 5.09 7.31
N PRO A 39 9.06 5.42 8.62
CA PRO A 39 9.86 4.64 9.56
C PRO A 39 9.49 3.16 9.53
N THR A 40 10.40 2.27 9.91
CA THR A 40 10.10 0.85 10.04
C THR A 40 8.96 0.63 11.03
N ASP A 41 8.02 -0.23 10.68
CA ASP A 41 6.88 -0.61 11.50
C ASP A 41 7.10 -2.01 12.06
N ARG A 42 6.67 -2.27 13.30
CA ARG A 42 6.78 -3.60 13.90
C ARG A 42 5.98 -4.65 13.14
N THR A 43 4.83 -4.26 12.58
CA THR A 43 3.88 -5.18 11.95
C THR A 43 4.12 -5.28 10.44
N THR A 44 4.39 -4.17 9.76
CA THR A 44 4.56 -4.14 8.29
C THR A 44 6.02 -4.11 7.83
N GLY A 45 6.98 -4.00 8.75
CA GLY A 45 8.40 -3.95 8.42
C GLY A 45 8.85 -2.65 7.77
N ALA A 46 9.84 -2.75 6.87
CA ALA A 46 10.40 -1.59 6.16
C ALA A 46 9.37 -0.96 5.20
N ARG A 47 9.26 0.37 5.23
CA ARG A 47 8.31 1.12 4.41
C ARG A 47 9.03 2.09 3.48
N PRO A 48 9.73 1.59 2.44
CA PRO A 48 10.45 2.44 1.51
C PRO A 48 9.49 3.26 0.64
N LEU A 49 10.07 4.25 -0.05
CA LEU A 49 9.40 4.95 -1.15
C LEU A 49 8.87 3.92 -2.16
N ARG A 50 7.60 4.02 -2.52
CA ARG A 50 6.98 3.16 -3.54
C ARG A 50 6.11 3.99 -4.47
N PHE A 51 6.06 3.57 -5.73
CA PHE A 51 5.08 4.07 -6.68
C PHE A 51 4.08 2.96 -6.98
N VAL A 52 2.79 3.30 -6.99
CA VAL A 52 1.69 2.35 -7.26
C VAL A 52 0.74 2.97 -8.27
N GLN A 53 0.03 2.14 -9.03
CA GLN A 53 -0.93 2.62 -10.03
C GLN A 53 -2.33 2.64 -9.42
N LEU A 54 -3.01 3.78 -9.50
CA LEU A 54 -4.43 3.91 -9.20
C LEU A 54 -5.22 3.74 -10.50
N GLY A 55 -6.04 2.70 -10.57
CA GLY A 55 -7.07 2.52 -11.59
C GLY A 55 -8.41 3.05 -11.11
N ARG A 56 -9.15 3.71 -12.00
CA ARG A 56 -10.49 4.28 -11.74
C ARG A 56 -11.44 3.94 -12.88
N VAL A 57 -12.65 3.53 -12.53
CA VAL A 57 -13.77 3.37 -13.47
C VAL A 57 -15.06 3.85 -12.82
N GLU A 58 -15.91 4.51 -13.61
CA GLU A 58 -17.20 5.04 -13.19
C GLU A 58 -18.29 4.57 -14.14
N ARG A 59 -19.46 4.24 -13.59
CA ARG A 59 -20.69 3.97 -14.34
C ARG A 59 -21.87 4.65 -13.68
N HIS A 60 -22.80 5.10 -14.51
CA HIS A 60 -24.02 5.77 -14.10
C HIS A 60 -25.17 5.29 -14.96
N ASN A 61 -26.31 5.00 -14.33
CA ASN A 61 -27.60 4.89 -15.00
C ASN A 61 -28.66 5.60 -14.13
N GLY A 62 -29.95 5.49 -14.50
CA GLY A 62 -31.02 6.15 -13.75
C GLY A 62 -31.28 5.57 -12.35
N GLU A 63 -30.82 4.35 -12.07
CA GLU A 63 -31.11 3.61 -10.84
C GLU A 63 -29.93 3.57 -9.89
N GLN A 64 -28.72 3.42 -10.43
CA GLN A 64 -27.49 3.22 -9.68
C GLN A 64 -26.31 3.91 -10.34
N SER A 65 -25.33 4.25 -9.50
CA SER A 65 -24.02 4.72 -9.90
C SER A 65 -22.93 3.94 -9.17
N LEU A 66 -21.85 3.65 -9.87
CA LEU A 66 -20.69 2.95 -9.33
C LEU A 66 -19.42 3.78 -9.57
N LEU A 67 -18.61 3.90 -8.53
CA LEU A 67 -17.19 4.18 -8.62
C LEU A 67 -16.42 2.96 -8.17
N ARG A 68 -15.47 2.50 -8.97
CA ARG A 68 -14.49 1.49 -8.58
C ARG A 68 -13.09 2.05 -8.68
N LEU A 69 -12.36 1.93 -7.56
CA LEU A 69 -10.96 2.28 -7.44
C LEU A 69 -10.15 1.02 -7.18
N THR A 70 -9.05 0.86 -7.92
CA THR A 70 -8.14 -0.27 -7.77
C THR A 70 -6.72 0.25 -7.59
N VAL A 71 -5.92 -0.41 -6.75
CA VAL A 71 -4.49 -0.09 -6.63
C VAL A 71 -3.64 -1.29 -7.01
N GLN A 72 -2.81 -1.12 -8.03
CA GLN A 72 -1.83 -2.12 -8.45
C GLN A 72 -0.45 -1.75 -7.93
N VAL A 73 0.18 -2.73 -7.27
CA VAL A 73 1.55 -2.60 -6.75
C VAL A 73 2.51 -3.26 -7.74
N PRO A 74 3.47 -2.52 -8.32
CA PRO A 74 4.42 -3.10 -9.28
C PRO A 74 5.18 -4.30 -8.68
N GLY A 75 5.27 -5.38 -9.47
CA GLY A 75 5.98 -6.60 -9.07
C GLY A 75 5.25 -7.48 -8.05
N GLN A 76 3.99 -7.18 -7.72
CA GLN A 76 3.21 -7.95 -6.75
C GLN A 76 1.87 -8.38 -7.34
N VAL A 77 1.59 -9.69 -7.31
CA VAL A 77 0.28 -10.24 -7.67
C VAL A 77 -0.57 -10.28 -6.41
N LEU A 78 -1.70 -9.58 -6.44
CA LEU A 78 -2.67 -9.52 -5.35
C LEU A 78 -3.96 -10.22 -5.76
N ARG A 79 -4.73 -10.69 -4.77
CA ARG A 79 -6.10 -11.17 -4.99
C ARG A 79 -6.99 -10.02 -5.47
N LYS A 80 -8.04 -10.32 -6.23
CA LYS A 80 -8.90 -9.32 -6.88
C LYS A 80 -9.61 -8.39 -5.89
N GLU A 81 -9.83 -8.86 -4.66
CA GLU A 81 -10.54 -8.14 -3.60
C GLU A 81 -9.60 -7.23 -2.78
N VAL A 82 -8.28 -7.39 -2.92
CA VAL A 82 -7.31 -6.55 -2.24
C VAL A 82 -7.09 -5.28 -3.07
N ASN A 83 -6.93 -4.15 -2.39
CA ASN A 83 -6.76 -2.83 -3.03
C ASN A 83 -7.95 -2.39 -3.88
N LEU A 84 -9.12 -2.94 -3.63
CA LEU A 84 -10.36 -2.62 -4.32
C LEU A 84 -11.25 -1.81 -3.38
N LEU A 85 -11.64 -0.62 -3.80
CA LEU A 85 -12.74 0.13 -3.18
C LEU A 85 -13.85 0.30 -4.21
N GLU A 86 -15.06 -0.06 -3.80
CA GLU A 86 -16.27 0.23 -4.55
C GLU A 86 -17.14 1.19 -3.78
N VAL A 87 -17.74 2.13 -4.49
CA VAL A 87 -18.77 3.01 -3.95
C VAL A 87 -19.99 2.90 -4.84
N TRP A 88 -21.06 2.39 -4.26
CA TRP A 88 -22.34 2.19 -4.94
C TRP A 88 -23.31 3.24 -4.43
N ALA A 89 -23.94 3.99 -5.33
CA ALA A 89 -25.02 4.91 -5.00
C ALA A 89 -26.31 4.38 -5.62
N ASP A 90 -27.29 4.05 -4.80
CA ASP A 90 -28.63 3.66 -5.22
C ASP A 90 -29.54 4.90 -5.22
N HIS A 91 -30.02 5.28 -6.41
CA HIS A 91 -30.87 6.46 -6.62
C HIS A 91 -32.33 6.21 -6.24
N ARG A 92 -32.77 4.95 -6.16
CA ARG A 92 -34.12 4.57 -5.73
C ARG A 92 -34.25 4.69 -4.22
N SER A 93 -33.30 4.13 -3.46
CA SER A 93 -33.30 4.24 -1.98
C SER A 93 -32.64 5.52 -1.46
N LYS A 94 -31.92 6.26 -2.32
CA LYS A 94 -31.10 7.44 -1.95
C LYS A 94 -30.03 7.09 -0.92
N GLU A 95 -29.34 5.99 -1.17
CA GLU A 95 -28.30 5.46 -0.30
C GLU A 95 -26.96 5.33 -1.02
N VAL A 96 -25.88 5.45 -0.26
CA VAL A 96 -24.52 5.23 -0.74
C VAL A 96 -23.82 4.21 0.16
N ARG A 97 -23.30 3.16 -0.46
CA ARG A 97 -22.51 2.11 0.18
C ARG A 97 -21.04 2.29 -0.15
N PHE A 98 -20.18 2.21 0.86
CA PHE A 98 -18.72 2.23 0.70
C PHE A 98 -18.13 0.86 1.04
N GLY A 99 -17.38 0.30 0.09
CA GLY A 99 -16.81 -1.04 0.20
C GLY A 99 -17.61 -2.11 -0.53
N ALA A 100 -16.93 -3.20 -0.88
CA ALA A 100 -17.57 -4.41 -1.38
C ALA A 100 -18.07 -5.26 -0.20
N ASP A 101 -19.01 -6.18 -0.46
CA ASP A 101 -19.54 -7.11 0.55
C ASP A 101 -18.45 -8.00 1.19
N SER A 102 -17.35 -8.21 0.46
CA SER A 102 -16.20 -9.00 0.91
C SER A 102 -15.30 -8.29 1.93
N GLY A 103 -15.50 -6.98 2.16
CA GLY A 103 -14.69 -6.13 3.03
C GLY A 103 -13.72 -5.23 2.26
N PHE A 104 -12.89 -4.48 3.00
CA PHE A 104 -11.92 -3.55 2.44
C PHE A 104 -10.53 -3.81 3.01
N THR A 105 -9.61 -4.29 2.18
CA THR A 105 -8.21 -4.55 2.55
C THR A 105 -7.28 -3.86 1.58
N THR A 106 -6.21 -3.25 2.10
CA THR A 106 -5.20 -2.59 1.27
C THR A 106 -3.80 -3.11 1.54
N GLU A 107 -3.04 -3.32 0.48
CA GLU A 107 -1.63 -3.64 0.48
C GLU A 107 -0.84 -2.64 -0.39
N PRO A 108 0.31 -2.13 0.07
CA PRO A 108 0.92 -2.31 1.39
C PRO A 108 0.12 -1.69 2.56
N LEU A 109 -0.01 -2.46 3.64
CA LEU A 109 -0.62 -2.03 4.89
C LEU A 109 0.10 -0.82 5.53
N ASN A 110 -0.65 -0.01 6.30
CA ASN A 110 -0.14 1.12 7.08
C ASN A 110 0.67 2.17 6.26
N ARG A 111 0.23 2.42 5.02
CA ARG A 111 0.80 3.46 4.13
C ARG A 111 -0.14 4.65 3.88
N GLY A 112 -1.33 4.65 4.48
CA GLY A 112 -2.36 5.67 4.22
C GLY A 112 -3.22 5.40 2.99
N LEU A 113 -2.99 4.29 2.26
CA LEU A 113 -3.74 3.89 1.08
C LEU A 113 -5.24 3.72 1.35
N GLY A 114 -5.61 3.02 2.42
CA GLY A 114 -7.02 2.82 2.79
C GLY A 114 -7.77 4.14 2.93
N ARG A 115 -7.20 5.06 3.72
CA ARG A 115 -7.74 6.42 3.92
C ARG A 115 -7.82 7.19 2.62
N PHE A 116 -6.77 7.14 1.80
CA PHE A 116 -6.75 7.78 0.49
C PHE A 116 -7.90 7.28 -0.42
N LEU A 117 -8.07 5.97 -0.55
CA LEU A 117 -9.11 5.40 -1.40
C LEU A 117 -10.50 5.80 -0.91
N LEU A 118 -10.75 5.66 0.39
CA LEU A 118 -12.04 6.02 0.98
C LEU A 118 -12.32 7.52 0.79
N ALA A 119 -11.33 8.38 1.03
CA ALA A 119 -11.43 9.82 0.77
C ALA A 119 -11.78 10.14 -0.69
N GLN A 120 -11.17 9.45 -1.67
CA GLN A 120 -11.52 9.61 -3.08
C GLN A 120 -12.97 9.17 -3.36
N GLY A 121 -13.41 8.09 -2.72
CA GLY A 121 -14.80 7.62 -2.79
C GLY A 121 -15.79 8.63 -2.22
N VAL A 122 -15.48 9.18 -1.04
CA VAL A 122 -16.30 10.22 -0.39
C VAL A 122 -16.34 11.48 -1.24
N ALA A 123 -15.19 11.95 -1.74
CA ALA A 123 -15.13 13.11 -2.63
C ALA A 123 -15.98 12.93 -3.89
N TRP A 124 -16.01 11.73 -4.46
CA TRP A 124 -16.87 11.41 -5.60
C TRP A 124 -18.35 11.45 -5.22
N ALA A 125 -18.75 10.80 -4.13
CA ALA A 125 -20.13 10.75 -3.69
C ALA A 125 -20.66 12.14 -3.30
N LYS A 126 -19.84 12.94 -2.59
CA LYS A 126 -20.19 14.32 -2.18
C LYS A 126 -20.52 15.23 -3.35
N LYS A 127 -19.92 15.03 -4.53
CA LYS A 127 -20.16 15.89 -5.71
C LYS A 127 -21.61 15.88 -6.18
N LYS A 128 -22.32 14.75 -6.05
CA LYS A 128 -23.69 14.58 -6.60
C LYS A 128 -24.72 14.13 -5.57
N TRP A 129 -24.30 13.42 -4.54
CA TRP A 129 -25.18 12.72 -3.59
C TRP A 129 -24.83 13.01 -2.13
N SER A 130 -24.37 14.23 -1.84
CA SER A 130 -24.07 14.68 -0.47
C SER A 130 -25.23 14.48 0.51
N HIS A 131 -26.48 14.55 0.02
CA HIS A 131 -27.70 14.41 0.80
C HIS A 131 -28.19 12.97 0.96
N TYR A 132 -27.55 12.00 0.29
CA TYR A 132 -27.92 10.59 0.40
C TYR A 132 -27.50 10.04 1.77
N ARG A 133 -28.25 9.05 2.25
CA ARG A 133 -27.92 8.29 3.45
C ARG A 133 -26.74 7.38 3.14
N VAL A 134 -25.86 7.17 4.10
CA VAL A 134 -24.80 6.16 3.96
C VAL A 134 -25.28 4.85 4.55
N GLU A 135 -25.08 3.76 3.82
CA GLU A 135 -25.35 2.43 4.33
C GLU A 135 -24.30 2.08 5.39
N GLY A 136 -24.76 1.88 6.63
CA GLY A 136 -23.95 1.34 7.71
C GLY A 136 -23.83 -0.18 7.60
N GLY A 137 -22.82 -0.76 8.24
CA GLY A 137 -22.58 -2.20 8.17
C GLY A 137 -22.06 -2.79 9.46
N ALA A 138 -22.19 -4.12 9.58
CA ALA A 138 -21.52 -4.87 10.63
C ALA A 138 -20.03 -5.02 10.31
N LEU A 139 -19.18 -4.77 11.31
CA LEU A 139 -17.75 -4.98 11.22
C LEU A 139 -17.44 -6.41 11.65
N ALA A 140 -16.93 -7.22 10.74
CA ALA A 140 -16.64 -8.61 11.03
C ALA A 140 -15.39 -8.75 11.92
N MET A 141 -15.41 -9.72 12.84
CA MET A 141 -14.27 -10.02 13.71
C MET A 141 -13.05 -10.51 12.93
N LYS A 142 -13.27 -11.15 11.77
CA LYS A 142 -12.21 -11.61 10.86
C LYS A 142 -11.30 -10.46 10.38
N ASP A 143 -11.82 -9.24 10.30
CA ASP A 143 -11.08 -8.07 9.82
C ASP A 143 -10.21 -7.44 10.92
N ALA A 144 -10.37 -7.89 12.18
CA ALA A 144 -9.65 -7.39 13.35
C ALA A 144 -9.33 -8.54 14.32
N PRO A 145 -8.38 -9.45 13.98
CA PRO A 145 -8.09 -10.64 14.77
C PRO A 145 -7.39 -10.34 16.11
N ASN A 146 -6.79 -9.15 16.25
CA ASN A 146 -6.14 -8.71 17.48
C ASN A 146 -6.48 -7.24 17.79
N GLU A 147 -6.14 -6.81 19.00
CA GLU A 147 -6.49 -5.48 19.49
C GLU A 147 -5.87 -4.35 18.66
N GLU A 148 -4.62 -4.50 18.22
CA GLU A 148 -3.99 -3.50 17.35
C GLU A 148 -4.69 -3.38 15.99
N ALA A 149 -5.10 -4.50 15.39
CA ALA A 149 -5.82 -4.50 14.11
C ALA A 149 -7.20 -3.85 14.26
N ARG A 150 -7.88 -4.10 15.38
CA ARG A 150 -9.13 -3.45 15.75
C ARG A 150 -8.97 -1.93 15.86
N GLN A 151 -7.97 -1.49 16.64
CA GLN A 151 -7.67 -0.06 16.80
C GLN A 151 -7.32 0.62 15.47
N ARG A 152 -6.56 -0.06 14.59
CA ARG A 152 -6.25 0.47 13.24
C ARG A 152 -7.50 0.62 12.38
N ARG A 153 -8.37 -0.40 12.35
CA ARG A 153 -9.64 -0.37 11.59
C ARG A 153 -10.55 0.75 12.09
N ASP A 154 -10.73 0.84 13.40
CA ASP A 154 -11.60 1.84 14.02
C ASP A 154 -11.03 3.26 13.83
N HIS A 155 -9.73 3.43 13.96
CA HIS A 155 -9.07 4.71 13.67
C HIS A 155 -9.26 5.11 12.20
N PHE A 156 -9.12 4.16 11.27
CA PHE A 156 -9.36 4.39 9.84
C PHE A 156 -10.80 4.86 9.58
N LEU A 157 -11.81 4.21 10.15
CA LEU A 157 -13.22 4.56 9.98
C LEU A 157 -13.53 5.93 10.60
N ARG A 158 -13.13 6.15 11.86
CA ARG A 158 -13.35 7.42 12.56
C ARG A 158 -12.65 8.60 11.89
N ALA A 159 -11.46 8.40 11.35
CA ALA A 159 -10.73 9.43 10.61
C ALA A 159 -11.45 9.88 9.33
N GLN A 160 -12.42 9.10 8.84
CA GLN A 160 -13.27 9.47 7.70
C GLN A 160 -14.67 9.95 8.10
N GLY A 161 -14.96 10.06 9.39
CA GLY A 161 -16.26 10.53 9.91
C GLY A 161 -17.28 9.43 10.19
N PHE A 162 -16.87 8.15 10.21
CA PHE A 162 -17.76 7.07 10.63
C PHE A 162 -17.77 6.92 12.16
N ASP A 163 -18.95 6.69 12.70
CA ASP A 163 -19.13 6.21 14.06
C ASP A 163 -18.92 4.70 14.12
N VAL A 164 -18.17 4.24 15.12
CA VAL A 164 -17.95 2.82 15.38
C VAL A 164 -18.51 2.49 16.76
N ILE A 165 -19.60 1.73 16.77
CA ILE A 165 -20.39 1.39 17.97
C ILE A 165 -20.21 -0.10 18.25
N TYR A 166 -19.86 -0.42 19.49
CA TYR A 166 -19.79 -1.79 19.99
C TYR A 166 -21.07 -2.13 20.75
N GLU A 167 -21.68 -3.26 20.44
CA GLU A 167 -22.94 -3.71 21.05
C GLU A 167 -22.71 -4.52 22.33
N ASP A 168 -21.51 -5.06 22.51
CA ASP A 168 -21.17 -5.94 23.60
C ASP A 168 -19.90 -5.50 24.33
N SER A 169 -19.87 -5.77 25.64
CA SER A 169 -18.70 -5.47 26.49
C SER A 169 -17.45 -6.28 26.11
N ARG A 170 -17.62 -7.38 25.37
CA ARG A 170 -16.53 -8.22 24.84
C ARG A 170 -15.99 -7.73 23.49
N LEU A 171 -16.55 -6.64 22.94
CA LEU A 171 -16.13 -6.02 21.69
C LEU A 171 -16.15 -6.96 20.47
N LEU A 172 -17.04 -7.97 20.48
CA LEU A 172 -17.17 -8.97 19.42
C LEU A 172 -18.10 -8.52 18.29
N LYS A 173 -19.06 -7.66 18.60
CA LYS A 173 -20.04 -7.13 17.64
C LYS A 173 -19.90 -5.62 17.57
N ALA A 174 -19.45 -5.15 16.41
CA ALA A 174 -19.36 -3.74 16.12
C ALA A 174 -20.12 -3.42 14.84
N ARG A 175 -20.71 -2.23 14.80
CA ARG A 175 -21.30 -1.65 13.60
C ARG A 175 -20.63 -0.32 13.32
N TYR A 176 -20.52 0.00 12.03
CA TYR A 176 -20.17 1.33 11.58
C TYR A 176 -21.40 2.00 10.97
N SER A 177 -21.54 3.29 11.19
CA SER A 177 -22.62 4.09 10.61
C SER A 177 -22.20 5.53 10.45
N VAL A 178 -22.90 6.23 9.57
CA VAL A 178 -22.86 7.69 9.45
C VAL A 178 -24.24 8.13 8.94
N GLY A 179 -24.66 9.37 9.22
CA GLY A 179 -25.97 9.85 8.77
C GLY A 179 -26.00 10.03 7.25
N ARG A 180 -25.28 11.05 6.76
CA ARG A 180 -25.27 11.42 5.34
C ARG A 180 -23.86 11.48 4.78
N VAL A 181 -23.76 11.38 3.45
CA VAL A 181 -22.48 11.52 2.73
C VAL A 181 -21.80 12.87 3.02
N SER A 182 -22.58 13.93 3.29
CA SER A 182 -22.06 15.24 3.66
C SER A 182 -21.26 15.27 4.97
N GLU A 183 -21.55 14.35 5.90
CA GLU A 183 -20.89 14.27 7.22
C GLU A 183 -19.53 13.57 7.14
N LEU A 184 -19.29 12.79 6.10
CA LEU A 184 -18.01 12.12 5.87
C LEU A 184 -16.91 13.13 5.56
N TYR A 185 -15.66 12.79 5.86
CA TYR A 185 -14.50 13.57 5.45
C TYR A 185 -13.90 13.03 4.15
N ASP A 186 -13.37 13.90 3.30
CA ASP A 186 -12.71 13.56 2.03
C ASP A 186 -11.22 13.91 2.05
N ASP A 187 -10.66 14.10 3.24
CA ASP A 187 -9.25 14.36 3.44
C ASP A 187 -8.45 13.06 3.66
N TRP A 188 -7.17 13.14 3.29
CA TRP A 188 -6.19 12.10 3.56
C TRP A 188 -4.84 12.76 3.85
N HIS A 189 -3.91 11.96 4.36
CA HIS A 189 -2.56 12.44 4.65
C HIS A 189 -1.76 12.61 3.36
N LYS A 190 -1.75 13.84 2.82
CA LYS A 190 -1.11 14.17 1.53
C LYS A 190 0.38 13.86 1.51
N ASP A 191 1.08 13.93 2.65
CA ASP A 191 2.51 13.54 2.67
C ASP A 191 2.73 12.04 2.54
N LYS A 192 1.79 11.20 3.01
CA LYS A 192 1.92 9.74 2.92
C LYS A 192 1.58 9.22 1.53
N VAL A 193 0.53 9.79 0.91
CA VAL A 193 0.04 9.38 -0.42
C VAL A 193 -0.19 10.62 -1.28
N GLN A 194 0.57 10.71 -2.37
CA GLN A 194 0.51 11.80 -3.33
C GLN A 194 0.08 11.26 -4.69
N ILE A 195 -0.82 11.98 -5.36
CA ILE A 195 -1.10 11.74 -6.79
C ILE A 195 -0.03 12.49 -7.57
N VAL A 196 0.74 11.77 -8.38
CA VAL A 196 1.84 12.35 -9.17
C VAL A 196 1.34 12.64 -10.59
N PRO A 197 1.30 13.91 -11.03
CA PRO A 197 1.07 14.27 -12.42
C PRO A 197 2.11 13.65 -13.36
N LEU A 198 1.74 13.39 -14.61
CA LEU A 198 2.63 12.73 -15.58
C LEU A 198 3.95 13.50 -15.79
N LEU A 199 3.88 14.83 -15.91
CA LEU A 199 5.07 15.67 -16.09
C LEU A 199 5.99 15.64 -14.86
N GLU A 200 5.41 15.66 -13.66
CA GLU A 200 6.18 15.52 -12.41
C GLU A 200 6.84 14.15 -12.35
N ALA A 201 6.12 13.08 -12.69
CA ALA A 201 6.69 11.73 -12.77
C ALA A 201 7.87 11.66 -13.75
N GLY A 202 7.77 12.32 -14.90
CA GLY A 202 8.87 12.45 -15.86
C GLY A 202 10.08 13.17 -15.25
N SER A 203 9.85 14.30 -14.58
CA SER A 203 10.93 15.06 -13.91
C SER A 203 11.60 14.26 -12.80
N MET A 204 10.84 13.48 -12.02
CA MET A 204 11.37 12.61 -10.99
C MET A 204 12.24 11.50 -11.58
N LEU A 205 11.85 10.95 -12.74
CA LEU A 205 12.61 9.92 -13.44
C LEU A 205 13.94 10.48 -13.97
N GLU A 206 13.90 11.65 -14.60
CA GLU A 206 15.10 12.34 -15.09
C GLU A 206 16.06 12.67 -13.94
N GLN A 207 15.54 13.20 -12.82
CA GLN A 207 16.34 13.48 -11.64
C GLN A 207 16.93 12.20 -11.03
N ALA A 208 16.18 11.10 -11.00
CA ALA A 208 16.67 9.82 -10.52
C ALA A 208 17.83 9.29 -11.39
N ASP A 209 17.73 9.43 -12.71
CA ASP A 209 18.79 9.03 -13.66
C ASP A 209 20.07 9.85 -13.45
N GLN A 210 19.95 11.18 -13.32
CA GLN A 210 21.08 12.07 -13.01
C GLN A 210 21.75 11.72 -11.67
N ASN A 211 20.95 11.41 -10.64
CA ASN A 211 21.47 10.97 -9.35
C ASN A 211 22.20 9.64 -9.44
N LEU A 212 21.67 8.67 -10.20
CA LEU A 212 22.31 7.37 -10.42
C LEU A 212 23.64 7.51 -11.16
N ALA A 213 23.71 8.37 -12.18
CA ALA A 213 24.95 8.67 -12.90
C ALA A 213 26.00 9.29 -11.95
N THR A 214 25.58 10.20 -11.07
CA THR A 214 26.45 10.83 -10.09
C THR A 214 27.01 9.81 -9.09
N GLN A 215 26.15 8.96 -8.52
CA GLN A 215 26.57 7.90 -7.60
C GLN A 215 27.50 6.89 -8.27
N SER A 216 27.24 6.52 -9.53
CA SER A 216 28.09 5.62 -10.29
C SER A 216 29.51 6.17 -10.48
N ASN A 217 29.63 7.49 -10.73
CA ASN A 217 30.92 8.16 -10.81
C ASN A 217 31.66 8.21 -9.46
N GLU A 218 30.94 8.40 -8.36
CA GLU A 218 31.52 8.36 -7.01
C GLU A 218 32.02 6.97 -6.65
N ILE A 219 31.22 5.92 -6.92
CA ILE A 219 31.61 4.52 -6.73
C ILE A 219 32.90 4.24 -7.50
N ARG A 220 32.96 4.61 -8.78
CA ARG A 220 34.17 4.43 -9.61
C ARG A 220 35.40 5.12 -9.02
N ARG A 221 35.25 6.34 -8.48
CA ARG A 221 36.36 7.07 -7.84
C ARG A 221 36.82 6.38 -6.56
N LEU A 222 35.90 5.86 -5.76
CA LEU A 222 36.22 5.11 -4.54
C LEU A 222 36.94 3.79 -4.89
N GLU A 223 36.47 3.07 -5.90
CA GLU A 223 37.12 1.85 -6.40
C GLU A 223 38.56 2.11 -6.85
N GLN A 224 38.79 3.19 -7.61
CA GLN A 224 40.15 3.59 -8.02
C GLN A 224 41.07 3.88 -6.84
N ARG A 225 40.57 4.58 -5.81
CA ARG A 225 41.35 4.86 -4.59
C ARG A 225 41.68 3.58 -3.82
N ILE A 226 40.71 2.66 -3.71
CA ILE A 226 40.94 1.35 -3.09
C ILE A 226 42.02 0.59 -3.84
N GLU A 227 41.98 0.60 -5.18
CA GLU A 227 43.00 -0.07 -5.99
C GLU A 227 44.39 0.55 -5.79
N THR A 228 44.50 1.88 -5.76
CA THR A 228 45.76 2.57 -5.45
C THR A 228 46.29 2.16 -4.08
N PHE A 229 45.46 2.25 -3.02
CA PHE A 229 45.90 1.85 -1.68
C PHE A 229 46.30 0.38 -1.60
N ARG A 230 45.64 -0.50 -2.36
CA ARG A 230 45.99 -1.92 -2.41
C ARG A 230 47.32 -2.16 -3.11
N ARG A 231 47.63 -1.40 -4.16
CA ARG A 231 48.95 -1.41 -4.83
C ARG A 231 50.04 -0.90 -3.90
N ASP A 232 49.78 0.20 -3.20
CA ASP A 232 50.72 0.79 -2.24
C ASP A 232 50.98 -0.15 -1.05
N ASP A 233 49.94 -0.78 -0.49
CA ASP A 233 50.09 -1.78 0.58
C ASP A 233 50.92 -2.99 0.10
N THR A 234 50.70 -3.45 -1.13
CA THR A 234 51.51 -4.53 -1.72
C THR A 234 52.97 -4.11 -1.87
N SER A 235 53.22 -2.88 -2.34
CA SER A 235 54.57 -2.31 -2.47
C SER A 235 55.25 -2.18 -1.10
N LEU A 236 54.56 -1.64 -0.10
CA LEU A 236 55.07 -1.51 1.27
C LEU A 236 55.40 -2.87 1.88
N ARG A 237 54.53 -3.87 1.74
CA ARG A 237 54.81 -5.25 2.19
C ARG A 237 56.05 -5.83 1.52
N PHE A 238 56.23 -5.57 0.22
CA PHE A 238 57.43 -5.98 -0.50
C PHE A 238 58.69 -5.28 0.04
N THR A 239 58.66 -3.96 0.25
CA THR A 239 59.79 -3.22 0.82
C THR A 239 60.13 -3.71 2.23
N ILE A 240 59.13 -3.95 3.09
CA ILE A 240 59.32 -4.49 4.44
C ILE A 240 59.98 -5.87 4.36
N ALA A 241 59.52 -6.75 3.46
CA ALA A 241 60.12 -8.06 3.26
C ALA A 241 61.59 -7.96 2.81
N CYS A 242 61.91 -7.08 1.84
CA CYS A 242 63.28 -6.82 1.39
C CYS A 242 64.18 -6.31 2.52
N LEU A 243 63.72 -5.34 3.31
CA LEU A 243 64.46 -4.81 4.46
C LEU A 243 64.69 -5.88 5.52
N THR A 244 63.69 -6.73 5.78
CA THR A 244 63.80 -7.83 6.75
C THR A 244 64.86 -8.84 6.30
N VAL A 245 64.82 -9.27 5.03
CA VAL A 245 65.84 -10.18 4.46
C VAL A 245 67.23 -9.55 4.50
N PHE A 246 67.36 -8.27 4.15
CA PHE A 246 68.63 -7.56 4.20
C PHE A 246 69.18 -7.47 5.63
N ALA A 247 68.35 -7.12 6.62
CA ALA A 247 68.76 -7.05 8.02
C ALA A 247 69.22 -8.40 8.57
N VAL A 248 68.51 -9.49 8.25
CA VAL A 248 68.89 -10.86 8.62
C VAL A 248 70.22 -11.25 7.98
N PHE A 249 70.43 -10.92 6.70
CA PHE A 249 71.68 -11.17 6.00
C PHE A 249 72.87 -10.42 6.64
N GLN A 250 72.71 -9.12 6.91
CA GLN A 250 73.74 -8.31 7.57
C GLN A 250 74.08 -8.85 8.97
N ALA A 251 73.07 -9.22 9.76
CA ALA A 251 73.28 -9.84 11.06
C ALA A 251 74.06 -11.15 10.96
N GLY A 252 73.72 -12.02 9.99
CA GLY A 252 74.46 -13.26 9.73
C GLY A 252 75.92 -13.02 9.34
N LEU A 253 76.18 -12.01 8.49
CA LEU A 253 77.52 -11.65 8.04
C LEU A 253 78.36 -11.07 9.19
N LEU A 254 77.78 -10.23 10.04
CA LEU A 254 78.44 -9.72 11.26
C LEU A 254 78.79 -10.83 12.25
N ILE A 255 77.88 -11.78 12.47
CA ILE A 255 78.15 -12.95 13.32
C ILE A 255 79.29 -13.78 12.73
N TRP A 256 79.28 -14.04 11.42
CA TRP A 256 80.34 -14.78 10.75
C TRP A 256 81.71 -14.12 10.91
N ILE A 257 81.80 -12.80 10.68
CA ILE A 257 83.04 -12.03 10.90
C ILE A 257 83.47 -12.06 12.37
N ALA A 258 82.54 -11.98 13.33
CA ALA A 258 82.89 -11.97 14.75
C ALA A 258 83.28 -13.35 15.31
N THR A 259 82.96 -14.43 14.60
CA THR A 259 83.22 -15.83 15.01
C THR A 259 84.37 -16.48 14.24
N HIS A 260 85.09 -15.74 13.38
CA HIS A 260 86.36 -16.13 12.75
C HIS A 260 87.46 -15.13 13.13
#